data_AF-A0A699SLY5-F1
#
_entry.id   AF-A0A699SLY5-F1
#
_cell.length_a   1.000
_cell.length_b   1.000
_cell.length_c   1.000
_cell.angle_alpha   90.00
_cell.angle_beta   90.00
_cell.angle_gamma   90.00
#
_symmetry.space_group_name_H-M   'P 1'
#
loop_
_entity.id
_entity.type
_entity.pdbx_description
1 polymer ?
#
loop_
_entity_poly.entity_id
_entity_poly.type
_entity_poly.pdbx_seq_one_letter_code
_entity_poly.pdbx_strand_id
1 'polypeptide(L)'
;EALLNNDPEPLSNQKDFFLTLHKDLKVVETKTQSKEDEPPKVELKELPPNLEYAFLSDNGKWPVIIAKDLSFNEKTDLINVLKKQKKAIAWKLTDIKGIDPEFCSHKILLEEDYFPKVQS
;
A
#
# COMPACT_ATOMS: atom_id res chain seq x y z
N GLU A 1 24.01 -24.80 -24.19
CA GLU A 1 22.62 -24.32 -24.26
C GLU A 1 21.68 -25.52 -24.16
N ALA A 2 20.79 -25.53 -23.17
CA ALA A 2 19.65 -26.43 -23.11
C ALA A 2 18.50 -25.59 -22.56
N LEU A 3 17.59 -25.24 -23.46
CA LEU A 3 16.46 -24.37 -23.19
C LEU A 3 15.41 -25.13 -22.38
N LEU A 4 15.00 -24.49 -21.29
CA LEU A 4 13.65 -24.49 -20.70
C LEU A 4 12.61 -25.26 -21.50
N ASN A 5 12.40 -26.53 -21.14
CA ASN A 5 11.17 -27.26 -21.46
C ASN A 5 10.57 -27.75 -20.14
N ASN A 6 9.95 -26.84 -19.40
CA ASN A 6 8.98 -27.15 -18.36
C ASN A 6 7.78 -26.23 -18.64
N ASP A 7 6.80 -26.77 -19.35
CA ASP A 7 5.50 -26.11 -19.51
C ASP A 7 4.75 -26.28 -18.18
N PRO A 8 4.34 -25.21 -17.47
CA PRO A 8 3.60 -25.37 -16.22
C PRO A 8 2.19 -25.85 -16.55
N GLU A 9 1.81 -27.02 -16.01
CA GLU A 9 0.45 -27.54 -16.14
C GLU A 9 -0.58 -26.49 -15.69
N PRO A 10 -1.71 -26.34 -16.42
CA PRO A 10 -2.73 -25.38 -16.07
C PRO A 10 -3.34 -25.77 -14.73
N LEU A 11 -3.16 -24.91 -13.73
CA LEU A 11 -3.64 -25.09 -12.37
C LEU A 11 -5.18 -25.03 -12.36
N SER A 12 -5.81 -26.15 -12.68
CA SER A 12 -7.25 -26.33 -12.91
C SER A 12 -8.13 -25.91 -11.73
N ASN A 13 -7.55 -25.85 -10.53
CA ASN A 13 -8.27 -25.67 -9.28
C ASN A 13 -8.39 -24.19 -8.88
N GLN A 14 -7.72 -23.27 -9.60
CA GLN A 14 -7.69 -21.85 -9.24
C GLN A 14 -9.10 -21.24 -9.19
N LYS A 15 -9.98 -21.62 -10.12
CA LYS A 15 -11.35 -21.09 -10.21
C LYS A 15 -12.22 -21.48 -9.02
N ASP A 16 -12.00 -22.68 -8.48
CA ASP A 16 -12.78 -23.20 -7.34
C ASP A 16 -12.40 -22.51 -6.03
N PHE A 17 -11.13 -22.08 -5.88
CA PHE A 17 -10.72 -21.24 -4.75
C PHE A 17 -11.44 -19.89 -4.73
N PHE A 18 -11.49 -19.20 -5.88
CA PHE A 18 -12.22 -17.93 -5.99
C PHE A 18 -13.74 -18.11 -5.76
N LEU A 19 -14.32 -19.21 -6.25
CA LEU A 19 -15.73 -19.53 -6.06
C LEU A 19 -16.08 -19.86 -4.60
N THR A 20 -15.15 -20.48 -3.87
CA THR A 20 -15.31 -20.85 -2.46
C THR A 20 -15.24 -19.59 -1.59
N LEU A 21 -14.26 -18.71 -1.82
CA LEU A 21 -14.14 -17.42 -1.12
C LEU A 21 -15.38 -16.52 -1.30
N HIS A 22 -15.97 -16.50 -2.50
CA HIS A 22 -17.16 -15.71 -2.77
C HIS A 22 -18.43 -16.22 -2.07
N LYS A 23 -18.52 -17.52 -1.76
CA LYS A 23 -19.70 -18.12 -1.10
C LYS A 23 -19.72 -17.91 0.40
N ASP A 24 -18.55 -17.78 1.02
CA ASP A 24 -18.43 -17.45 2.45
C ASP A 24 -18.64 -15.95 2.72
N LEU A 25 -18.57 -15.12 1.68
CA LEU A 25 -18.84 -13.68 1.73
C LEU A 25 -20.36 -13.40 1.75
N LYS A 26 -21.02 -13.77 2.86
CA LYS A 26 -22.37 -13.30 3.15
C LYS A 26 -22.33 -11.79 3.42
N VAL A 27 -22.58 -11.02 2.35
CA VAL A 27 -22.97 -9.59 2.29
C VAL A 27 -23.03 -8.95 3.68
N VAL A 28 -21.89 -8.48 4.18
CA VAL A 28 -21.90 -7.34 5.08
C VAL A 28 -22.05 -6.15 4.15
N GLU A 29 -23.30 -5.73 4.00
CA GLU A 29 -23.68 -4.43 3.48
C GLU A 29 -22.64 -3.42 3.99
N THR A 30 -21.88 -2.83 3.06
CA THR A 30 -20.87 -1.83 3.37
C THR A 30 -21.60 -0.64 3.96
N LYS A 31 -21.78 -0.70 5.28
CA LYS A 31 -22.28 0.40 6.08
C LYS A 31 -21.24 1.49 5.88
N THR A 32 -21.61 2.46 5.05
CA THR A 32 -20.90 3.72 4.79
C THR A 32 -20.90 4.53 6.07
N GLN A 33 -20.34 3.97 7.14
CA GLN A 33 -20.07 4.68 8.35
C GLN A 33 -18.75 5.36 8.08
N SER A 34 -18.86 6.63 7.71
CA SER A 34 -17.79 7.62 7.70
C SER A 34 -17.08 7.60 9.05
N LYS A 35 -16.20 6.62 9.26
CA LYS A 35 -15.19 6.69 10.29
C LYS A 35 -14.29 7.82 9.83
N GLU A 36 -14.34 8.92 10.57
CA GLU A 36 -13.57 10.11 10.30
C GLU A 36 -12.15 9.72 9.88
N ASP A 37 -11.71 10.38 8.81
CA ASP A 37 -10.37 10.32 8.26
C ASP A 37 -9.42 10.89 9.34
N GLU A 38 -9.15 10.09 10.38
CA GLU A 38 -8.20 10.42 11.43
C GLU A 38 -6.81 10.00 10.94
N PRO A 39 -5.82 10.89 11.04
CA PRO A 39 -4.46 10.58 10.59
C PRO A 39 -3.93 9.36 11.32
N PRO A 40 -3.15 8.51 10.64
CA PRO A 40 -2.38 7.47 11.32
C PRO A 40 -1.44 8.14 12.32
N LYS A 41 -1.32 7.56 13.53
CA LYS A 41 -0.32 7.93 14.52
C LYS A 41 1.05 7.51 13.98
N VAL A 42 1.67 8.38 13.19
CA VAL A 42 2.97 8.14 12.55
C VAL A 42 4.08 8.66 13.46
N GLU A 43 5.00 7.77 13.83
CA GLU A 43 6.32 8.14 14.34
C GLU A 43 7.19 8.55 13.15
N LEU A 44 7.52 9.84 13.05
CA LEU A 44 8.35 10.35 11.94
C LEU A 44 9.77 9.77 12.07
N LYS A 45 10.20 9.09 11.03
CA LYS A 45 11.57 8.56 10.95
C LYS A 45 12.53 9.65 10.49
N GLU A 46 13.81 9.48 10.81
CA GLU A 46 14.85 10.31 10.22
C GLU A 46 14.87 10.13 8.69
N LEU A 47 14.96 11.26 7.98
CA LEU A 47 15.00 11.30 6.52
C LEU A 47 16.42 11.51 6.02
N PRO A 48 16.75 11.00 4.83
CA PRO A 48 17.99 11.37 4.16
C PRO A 48 18.03 12.90 3.89
N PRO A 49 19.23 13.49 3.79
CA PRO A 49 19.41 14.95 3.84
C PRO A 49 18.76 15.73 2.68
N ASN A 50 18.43 15.05 1.59
CA ASN A 50 17.76 15.61 0.43
C ASN A 50 16.22 15.65 0.55
N LEU A 51 15.66 15.09 1.62
CA LEU A 51 14.22 15.02 1.85
C LEU A 51 13.83 15.78 3.12
N GLU A 52 12.61 16.30 3.14
CA GLU A 52 12.02 16.95 4.30
C GLU A 52 10.54 16.58 4.44
N TYR A 53 10.02 16.72 5.67
CA TYR A 53 8.59 16.59 5.92
C TYR A 53 7.87 17.91 5.66
N ALA A 54 6.73 17.83 5.01
CA ALA A 54 5.74 18.88 4.94
C ALA A 54 4.37 18.34 5.38
N PHE A 55 3.45 19.23 5.75
CA PHE A 55 2.17 18.84 6.33
C PHE A 55 1.02 19.39 5.50
N LEU A 56 0.05 18.52 5.20
CA LEU A 56 -1.14 18.92 4.44
C LEU A 56 -2.24 19.55 5.31
N SER A 57 -2.07 19.58 6.64
CA SER A 57 -3.03 20.14 7.58
C SER A 57 -2.33 20.93 8.68
N ASP A 58 -2.95 22.02 9.11
CA ASP A 58 -2.34 23.01 10.00
C ASP A 58 -2.21 22.51 11.46
N ASN A 59 -2.85 21.38 11.78
CA ASN A 59 -2.76 20.68 13.07
C ASN A 59 -1.61 19.66 13.12
N GLY A 60 -0.66 19.71 12.18
CA GLY A 60 0.48 18.78 12.12
C GLY A 60 0.10 17.34 11.74
N LYS A 61 -1.11 17.15 11.20
CA LYS A 61 -1.59 15.86 10.70
C LYS A 61 -1.24 15.72 9.20
N TRP A 62 -1.12 14.48 8.73
CA TRP A 62 -0.85 14.16 7.31
C TRP A 62 0.54 14.60 6.82
N PRO A 63 1.61 13.97 7.34
CA PRO A 63 2.96 14.23 6.85
C PRO A 63 3.10 13.71 5.41
N VAL A 64 3.71 14.52 4.56
CA VAL A 64 4.20 14.12 3.23
C VAL A 64 5.71 14.36 3.19
N ILE A 65 6.42 13.50 2.46
CA ILE A 65 7.86 13.63 2.26
C ILE A 65 8.06 14.32 0.91
N ILE A 66 8.78 15.44 0.91
CA ILE A 66 9.09 16.22 -0.28
C ILE A 66 10.59 16.43 -0.42
N ALA A 67 11.04 16.85 -1.59
CA ALA A 67 12.43 17.17 -1.82
C ALA A 67 12.78 18.52 -1.14
N LYS A 68 13.91 18.54 -0.44
CA LYS A 68 14.36 19.68 0.37
C LYS A 68 14.84 20.86 -0.48
N ASP A 69 15.37 20.56 -1.66
CA ASP A 69 15.95 21.48 -2.65
C ASP A 69 14.92 22.28 -3.46
N LEU A 70 13.62 22.00 -3.29
CA LEU A 70 12.55 22.80 -3.89
C LEU A 70 12.59 24.25 -3.39
N SER A 71 12.32 25.21 -4.28
CA SER A 71 12.14 26.60 -3.89
C SER A 71 10.87 26.78 -3.05
N PHE A 72 10.79 27.87 -2.28
CA PHE A 72 9.63 28.15 -1.44
C PHE A 72 8.29 28.18 -2.22
N ASN A 73 8.31 28.75 -3.42
CA ASN A 73 7.12 28.82 -4.27
C ASN A 73 6.71 27.43 -4.76
N GLU A 74 7.67 26.63 -5.24
CA GLU A 74 7.40 25.25 -5.68
C GLU A 74 6.86 24.38 -4.54
N LYS A 75 7.42 24.50 -3.33
CA LYS A 75 6.92 23.79 -2.14
C LYS A 75 5.47 24.18 -1.85
N THR A 76 5.17 25.47 -1.89
CA THR A 76 3.82 25.98 -1.60
C THR A 76 2.81 25.49 -2.64
N ASP A 77 3.16 25.54 -3.92
CA ASP A 77 2.32 25.08 -5.01
C ASP A 77 2.08 23.57 -4.94
N LEU A 78 3.13 22.79 -4.69
CA LEU A 78 3.04 21.35 -4.50
C LEU A 78 2.09 21.00 -3.34
N ILE A 79 2.28 21.63 -2.19
CA ILE A 79 1.44 21.38 -1.01
C ILE A 79 -0.02 21.78 -1.29
N ASN A 80 -0.27 22.87 -2.01
CA ASN A 80 -1.62 23.26 -2.39
C ASN A 80 -2.30 22.24 -3.32
N VAL A 81 -1.56 21.68 -4.28
CA VAL A 81 -2.06 20.60 -5.16
C VAL A 81 -2.36 19.35 -4.35
N LEU A 82 -1.47 18.94 -3.45
CA LEU A 82 -1.65 17.76 -2.59
C LEU A 82 -2.82 17.94 -1.62
N LYS A 83 -3.01 19.14 -1.05
CA LYS A 83 -4.18 19.48 -0.22
C LYS A 83 -5.49 19.30 -1.00
N LYS A 84 -5.55 19.75 -2.27
CA LYS A 84 -6.73 19.56 -3.14
C LYS A 84 -6.97 18.09 -3.48
N GLN A 85 -5.92 17.29 -3.62
CA GLN A 85 -6.00 15.88 -4.01
C GLN A 85 -5.74 14.90 -2.86
N LYS A 86 -6.00 15.30 -1.61
CA LYS A 86 -5.71 14.46 -0.42
C LYS A 86 -6.31 13.06 -0.51
N LYS A 87 -7.47 12.90 -1.15
CA LYS A 87 -8.18 11.62 -1.35
C LYS A 87 -7.45 10.64 -2.29
N ALA A 88 -6.52 11.13 -3.11
CA ALA A 88 -5.72 10.29 -4.00
C ALA A 88 -4.53 9.65 -3.26
N ILE A 89 -4.17 10.19 -2.10
CA ILE A 89 -3.10 9.66 -1.26
C ILE A 89 -3.72 8.63 -0.32
N ALA A 90 -3.28 7.37 -0.44
CA ALA A 90 -3.68 6.32 0.48
C ALA A 90 -2.88 6.46 1.78
N TRP A 91 -3.56 6.67 2.90
CA TRP A 91 -2.94 6.84 4.21
C TRP A 91 -3.00 5.56 5.05
N LYS A 92 -4.02 4.75 4.80
CA LYS A 92 -4.22 3.42 5.37
C LYS A 92 -4.23 2.41 4.23
N LEU A 93 -3.92 1.15 4.54
CA LEU A 93 -4.01 0.06 3.57
C LEU A 93 -5.43 -0.06 2.98
N THR A 94 -6.45 0.23 3.79
CA THR A 94 -7.86 0.27 3.36
C THR A 94 -8.17 1.33 2.31
N ASP A 95 -7.33 2.36 2.18
CA ASP A 95 -7.52 3.42 1.19
C ASP A 95 -7.00 2.99 -0.20
N ILE A 96 -6.17 1.95 -0.28
CA ILE A 96 -5.64 1.43 -1.54
C ILE A 96 -6.67 0.52 -2.19
N LYS A 97 -7.37 1.05 -3.19
CA LYS A 97 -8.38 0.29 -3.95
C LYS A 97 -7.74 -0.93 -4.62
N GLY A 98 -8.30 -2.11 -4.37
CA GLY A 98 -7.83 -3.39 -4.93
C GLY A 98 -6.84 -4.14 -4.04
N ILE A 99 -6.41 -3.55 -2.92
CA ILE A 99 -5.68 -4.25 -1.85
C ILE A 99 -6.70 -4.52 -0.74
N ASP A 100 -7.19 -5.76 -0.67
CA ASP A 100 -7.94 -6.22 0.48
C ASP A 100 -6.96 -6.87 1.48
N PRO A 101 -6.80 -6.33 2.71
CA PRO A 101 -5.93 -6.92 3.73
C PRO A 101 -6.27 -8.38 4.05
N GLU A 102 -7.54 -8.77 3.89
CA GLU A 102 -8.03 -10.13 4.14
C GLU A 102 -7.53 -11.11 3.06
N PHE A 103 -7.30 -10.61 1.84
CA PHE A 103 -6.83 -11.38 0.68
C PHE A 103 -5.34 -11.18 0.37
N CYS A 104 -4.66 -10.25 1.03
CA CYS A 104 -3.22 -9.98 0.83
C CYS A 104 -2.30 -10.90 1.63
N SER A 105 -2.70 -12.14 1.88
CA SER A 105 -1.85 -13.19 2.44
C SER A 105 -1.40 -14.14 1.33
N HIS A 106 -0.59 -13.63 0.40
CA HIS A 106 0.16 -14.49 -0.51
C HIS A 106 1.20 -15.25 0.33
N LYS A 107 0.88 -16.48 0.72
CA LYS A 107 1.82 -17.37 1.42
C LYS A 107 2.73 -18.02 0.38
N ILE A 108 3.94 -17.51 0.24
CA ILE A 108 4.99 -18.21 -0.50
C ILE A 108 5.39 -19.43 0.34
N LEU A 109 5.08 -20.62 -0.15
CA LEU A 109 5.53 -21.86 0.47
C LEU A 109 7.03 -22.00 0.19
N LEU A 110 7.82 -22.16 1.25
CA LEU A 110 9.24 -22.50 1.19
C LEU A 110 9.40 -23.94 1.68
N GLU A 111 10.40 -24.64 1.14
CA GLU A 111 10.79 -25.97 1.64
C GLU A 111 11.30 -25.84 3.10
N GLU A 112 11.12 -26.88 3.93
CA GLU A 112 11.43 -26.85 5.37
C GLU A 112 12.91 -26.55 5.69
N ASP A 113 13.80 -26.83 4.74
CA ASP A 113 15.24 -26.64 4.82
C ASP A 113 15.72 -25.36 4.11
N TYR A 114 14.81 -24.49 3.65
CA TYR A 114 15.18 -23.25 3.01
C TYR A 114 15.47 -22.14 4.03
N PHE A 115 16.67 -21.55 3.93
CA PHE A 115 17.11 -20.44 4.78
C PHE A 115 17.17 -19.12 4.00
N PRO A 116 16.79 -17.98 4.62
CA PRO A 116 16.90 -16.67 3.98
C PRO A 116 18.36 -16.35 3.66
N LYS A 117 18.63 -15.94 2.42
CA LYS A 117 19.95 -15.50 1.98
C LYS A 117 19.94 -13.98 1.75
N VAL A 118 20.91 -13.30 2.34
CA VAL A 118 21.23 -11.90 2.03
C VAL A 118 22.28 -11.91 0.92
N GLN A 119 22.01 -11.26 -0.21
CA GLN A 119 23.04 -10.99 -1.22
C GLN A 119 23.84 -9.76 -0.81
N SER A 120 25.17 -9.87 -0.89
CA SER A 120 26.13 -8.77 -0.70
C SER A 120 26.74 -8.36 -2.02
#